data_AF-A0A382CDP8-F1
#
_entry.id   AF-A0A382CDP8-F1
#
_cell.length_a   1.000
_cell.length_b   1.000
_cell.length_c   1.000
_cell.angle_alpha   90.00
_cell.angle_beta   90.00
_cell.angle_gamma   90.00
#
_symmetry.space_group_name_H-M   'P 1'
#
loop_
_entity.id
_entity.type
_entity.pdbx_description
1 polymer ?
#
loop_
_entity_poly.entity_id
_entity_poly.type
_entity_poly.pdbx_seq_one_letter_code
_entity_poly.pdbx_strand_id
1 'polypeptide(L)'
;MVERSYGAFYRLKPRKTLKIGGETFTITGVVDIQKGSQIASANFYLDINETRRLVKMESGQVNQLFLRVSDPSKADTAKAAIQNIIPSSSVVSADSFLSLLGTLSRLTGQFLKVTTFIAGLLALLLLVVFLRGAVGER
;
A
#
# COMPACT_ATOMS: atom_id res chain seq x y z
N MET A 1 -12.68 9.09 15.82
CA MET A 1 -11.24 9.32 16.07
C MET A 1 -10.62 10.00 14.85
N VAL A 2 -9.49 10.69 15.04
CA VAL A 2 -8.76 11.39 13.96
C VAL A 2 -7.34 10.85 13.84
N GLU A 3 -6.78 10.78 12.63
CA GLU A 3 -5.37 10.43 12.43
C GLU A 3 -4.42 11.47 13.03
N ARG A 4 -3.27 11.02 13.55
CA ARG A 4 -2.33 11.84 14.33
C ARG A 4 -1.77 13.03 13.56
N SER A 5 -1.24 12.84 12.35
CA SER A 5 -0.62 13.90 11.56
C SER A 5 -1.63 15.00 11.20
N TYR A 6 -2.80 14.61 10.70
CA TYR A 6 -3.89 15.52 10.39
C TYR A 6 -4.41 16.22 11.66
N GLY A 7 -4.61 15.46 12.74
CA GLY A 7 -5.10 15.97 14.00
C GLY A 7 -4.15 17.00 14.63
N ALA A 8 -2.84 16.76 14.56
CA ALA A 8 -1.82 17.70 15.03
C ALA A 8 -1.84 19.00 14.23
N PHE A 9 -1.87 18.91 12.89
CA PHE A 9 -1.87 20.08 12.01
C PHE A 9 -3.07 21.00 12.25
N TYR A 10 -4.28 20.43 12.39
CA TYR A 10 -5.52 21.19 12.61
C TYR A 10 -5.87 21.38 14.09
N ARG A 11 -4.98 21.04 15.03
CA ARG A 11 -5.19 21.15 16.48
C ARG A 11 -6.48 20.45 16.95
N LEU A 12 -6.81 19.33 16.30
CA LEU A 12 -7.90 18.44 16.63
C LEU A 12 -7.40 17.47 17.71
N LYS A 13 -8.09 17.46 18.85
CA LYS A 13 -7.72 16.66 20.02
C LYS A 13 -8.98 16.07 20.66
N PRO A 14 -8.86 15.01 21.48
CA PRO A 14 -10.00 14.46 22.19
C PRO A 14 -10.81 15.54 22.91
N ARG A 15 -12.13 15.34 22.98
CA ARG A 15 -13.16 16.28 23.50
C ARG A 15 -13.44 17.51 22.64
N LYS A 16 -12.67 17.80 21.60
CA LYS A 16 -13.08 18.81 20.61
C LYS A 16 -14.16 18.24 19.70
N THR A 17 -14.91 19.13 19.08
CA THR A 17 -15.91 18.81 18.07
C THR A 17 -15.45 19.21 16.68
N LEU A 18 -16.00 18.55 15.67
CA LEU A 18 -15.83 18.89 14.25
C LEU A 18 -17.11 18.55 13.49
N LYS A 19 -17.29 19.14 12.31
CA LYS A 19 -18.44 18.84 11.44
C LYS A 19 -18.05 17.95 10.27
N ILE A 20 -18.80 16.88 10.03
CA ILE A 20 -18.71 16.01 8.84
C ILE A 20 -20.10 15.92 8.24
N GLY A 21 -20.25 16.25 6.95
CA GLY A 21 -21.55 16.19 6.27
C GLY A 21 -22.64 17.05 6.93
N GLY A 22 -22.27 18.13 7.62
CA GLY A 22 -23.21 18.98 8.37
C GLY A 22 -23.52 18.52 9.80
N GLU A 23 -23.22 17.26 10.15
CA GLU A 23 -23.40 16.71 11.48
C GLU A 23 -22.19 16.99 12.38
N THR A 24 -22.41 17.16 13.69
CA THR A 24 -21.35 17.46 14.65
C THR A 24 -20.88 16.19 15.38
N PHE A 25 -19.57 15.93 15.33
CA PHE A 25 -18.94 14.78 15.98
C PHE A 25 -17.98 15.24 17.06
N THR A 26 -17.95 14.51 18.18
CA THR A 26 -16.93 14.69 19.22
C THR A 26 -15.76 13.75 18.98
N ILE A 27 -14.55 14.27 19.02
CA ILE A 27 -13.33 13.48 18.90
C ILE A 27 -13.13 12.68 20.19
N THR A 28 -13.16 11.36 20.09
CA THR A 28 -12.96 10.45 21.22
C THR A 28 -11.51 9.98 21.37
N GLY A 29 -10.68 10.13 20.34
CA GLY A 29 -9.31 9.63 20.34
C GLY A 29 -8.54 9.98 19.08
N VAL A 30 -7.24 9.67 19.12
CA VAL A 30 -6.29 9.87 18.02
C VAL A 30 -5.74 8.51 17.60
N VAL A 31 -5.73 8.24 16.30
CA VAL A 31 -5.16 7.02 15.72
C VAL A 31 -3.76 7.34 15.21
N ASP A 32 -2.78 6.52 15.59
CA ASP A 32 -1.41 6.62 15.11
C ASP A 32 -1.14 5.56 14.05
N ILE A 33 -0.88 6.00 12.81
CA ILE A 33 -0.63 5.11 11.68
C ILE A 33 0.89 5.02 11.49
N GLN A 34 1.47 3.92 11.93
CA GLN A 34 2.93 3.71 11.93
C GLN A 34 3.55 3.62 10.53
N LYS A 35 2.77 3.26 9.49
CA LYS A 35 3.26 3.13 8.11
C LYS A 35 2.27 3.75 7.14
N GLY A 36 2.76 4.62 6.24
CA GLY A 36 1.93 5.26 5.23
C GLY A 36 1.06 6.40 5.76
N SER A 37 1.41 7.02 6.89
CA SER A 37 0.78 8.27 7.33
C SER A 37 0.99 9.33 6.24
N GLN A 38 -0.11 9.83 5.70
CA GLN A 38 -0.10 10.89 4.69
C GLN A 38 -0.55 12.18 5.36
N ILE A 39 0.38 13.15 5.47
CA ILE A 39 0.12 14.45 6.09
C ILE A 39 -1.02 15.21 5.37
N ALA A 40 -1.25 14.90 4.08
CA ALA A 40 -2.27 15.54 3.25
C ALA A 40 -3.67 14.89 3.30
N SER A 41 -3.86 13.76 3.99
CA SER A 41 -5.15 13.04 3.99
C SER A 41 -5.90 13.26 5.30
N ALA A 42 -7.12 13.78 5.21
CA ALA A 42 -8.04 13.93 6.33
C ALA A 42 -8.69 12.59 6.70
N ASN A 43 -7.96 11.74 7.42
CA ASN A 43 -8.46 10.42 7.81
C ASN A 43 -9.23 10.47 9.14
N PHE A 44 -10.52 10.13 9.07
CA PHE A 44 -11.41 10.01 10.22
C PHE A 44 -11.91 8.58 10.35
N TYR A 45 -12.04 8.13 11.60
CA TYR A 45 -12.53 6.79 11.94
C TYR A 45 -13.79 6.94 12.78
N LEU A 46 -14.91 6.39 12.29
CA LEU A 46 -16.21 6.46 12.92
C LEU A 46 -16.77 5.04 13.10
N ASP A 47 -17.78 4.91 13.95
CA ASP A 47 -18.60 3.70 13.97
C ASP A 47 -19.26 3.48 12.61
N ILE A 48 -19.38 2.23 12.17
CA ILE A 48 -19.89 1.90 10.84
C ILE A 48 -21.33 2.39 10.64
N ASN A 49 -22.16 2.40 11.69
CA ASN A 49 -23.55 2.85 11.59
C ASN A 49 -23.63 4.38 11.46
N GLU A 50 -22.73 5.10 12.14
CA GLU A 50 -22.56 6.54 11.97
C GLU A 50 -22.12 6.88 10.53
N THR A 51 -21.16 6.14 10.00
CA THR A 51 -20.73 6.30 8.60
C THR A 51 -21.87 6.01 7.63
N ARG A 52 -22.59 4.90 7.81
CA ARG A 52 -23.76 4.54 6.99
C ARG A 52 -24.80 5.64 6.95
N ARG A 53 -25.16 6.20 8.11
CA ARG A 53 -26.10 7.31 8.20
C ARG A 53 -25.62 8.54 7.41
N LEU A 54 -24.35 8.93 7.60
CA LEU A 54 -23.77 10.09 6.93
C LEU A 54 -23.80 9.98 5.40
N VAL A 55 -23.54 8.79 4.85
CA VAL A 55 -23.52 8.57 3.40
C VAL A 55 -24.85 8.03 2.85
N LYS A 56 -25.89 7.96 3.68
CA LYS A 56 -27.21 7.39 3.34
C LYS A 56 -27.13 5.96 2.76
N MET A 57 -26.22 5.16 3.30
CA MET A 57 -26.03 3.76 2.94
C MET A 57 -26.98 2.87 3.76
N GLU A 58 -27.53 1.83 3.14
CA GLU A 58 -28.47 0.93 3.80
C GLU A 58 -27.79 0.09 4.89
N SER A 59 -28.61 -0.44 5.81
CA SER A 59 -28.12 -1.36 6.83
C SER A 59 -27.52 -2.62 6.18
N GLY A 60 -26.42 -3.11 6.74
CA GLY A 60 -25.71 -4.28 6.23
C GLY A 60 -24.77 -4.00 5.05
N GLN A 61 -24.94 -2.89 4.33
CA GLN A 61 -24.02 -2.54 3.24
C GLN A 61 -22.66 -2.07 3.79
N VAL A 62 -21.59 -2.40 3.07
CA VAL A 62 -20.21 -1.96 3.33
C VAL A 62 -19.49 -1.84 1.99
N ASN A 63 -18.50 -0.97 1.91
CA ASN A 63 -17.63 -0.87 0.73
C ASN A 63 -16.54 -1.95 0.72
N GLN A 64 -15.99 -2.27 1.90
CA GLN A 64 -14.87 -3.17 2.05
C GLN A 64 -14.87 -3.83 3.43
N LEU A 65 -14.50 -5.11 3.47
CA LEU A 65 -14.27 -5.86 4.69
C LEU A 65 -12.78 -6.15 4.84
N PHE A 66 -12.23 -5.83 6.02
CA PHE A 66 -10.88 -6.22 6.40
C PHE A 66 -10.98 -7.39 7.37
N LEU A 67 -10.50 -8.54 6.93
CA LEU A 67 -10.51 -9.77 7.70
C LEU A 67 -9.08 -10.16 8.06
N ARG A 68 -8.87 -10.57 9.32
CA ARG A 68 -7.62 -11.20 9.75
C ARG A 68 -7.83 -12.70 9.78
N VAL A 69 -7.10 -13.43 8.96
CA VAL A 69 -7.06 -14.89 9.02
C VAL A 69 -6.23 -15.29 10.24
N SER A 70 -6.79 -16.09 11.14
CA SER A 70 -6.09 -16.54 12.35
C SER A 70 -4.86 -17.39 12.05
N ASP A 71 -4.95 -18.20 10.99
CA ASP A 71 -3.88 -19.04 10.47
C ASP A 71 -3.51 -18.58 9.05
N PRO A 72 -2.40 -17.83 8.89
CA PRO A 72 -1.99 -17.30 7.59
C PRO A 72 -1.79 -18.37 6.51
N SER A 73 -1.45 -19.61 6.91
CA SER A 73 -1.26 -20.73 5.97
C SER A 73 -2.55 -21.11 5.23
N LYS A 74 -3.71 -20.74 5.78
CA LYS A 74 -5.05 -21.02 5.23
C LYS A 74 -5.65 -19.85 4.48
N ALA A 75 -4.87 -18.80 4.18
CA ALA A 75 -5.38 -17.59 3.55
C ALA A 75 -6.08 -17.85 2.21
N ASP A 76 -5.52 -18.70 1.35
CA ASP A 76 -6.11 -19.01 0.04
C ASP A 76 -7.40 -19.82 0.16
N THR A 77 -7.45 -20.77 1.10
CA THR A 77 -8.67 -21.52 1.42
C THR A 77 -9.76 -20.58 1.97
N ALA A 78 -9.40 -19.68 2.86
CA ALA A 78 -10.33 -18.68 3.40
C ALA A 78 -10.84 -17.76 2.29
N LYS A 79 -9.97 -17.31 1.39
CA LYS A 79 -10.33 -16.50 0.22
C LYS A 79 -11.34 -17.23 -0.68
N ALA A 80 -11.09 -18.49 -1.01
CA ALA A 80 -12.00 -19.30 -1.82
C ALA A 80 -13.37 -19.48 -1.13
N ALA A 81 -13.37 -19.74 0.17
CA ALA A 81 -14.61 -19.87 0.94
C ALA A 81 -15.42 -18.55 0.96
N ILE A 82 -14.77 -17.40 1.16
CA ILE A 82 -15.43 -16.09 1.11
C ILE A 82 -16.00 -15.82 -0.28
N GLN A 83 -15.25 -16.12 -1.35
CA GLN A 83 -15.73 -15.96 -2.72
C GLN A 83 -16.99 -16.80 -2.98
N ASN A 84 -17.08 -18.00 -2.41
CA ASN A 84 -18.28 -18.83 -2.54
C ASN A 84 -19.48 -18.26 -1.78
N ILE A 85 -19.26 -17.63 -0.62
CA ILE A 85 -20.33 -16.99 0.18
C ILE A 85 -20.81 -15.71 -0.50
N ILE A 86 -19.89 -14.93 -1.09
CA ILE A 86 -20.18 -13.66 -1.76
C ILE A 86 -19.59 -13.69 -3.18
N PRO A 87 -20.27 -14.32 -4.15
CA PRO A 87 -19.73 -14.55 -5.49
C PRO A 87 -19.34 -13.29 -6.25
N SER A 88 -20.02 -12.18 -6.00
CA SER A 88 -19.75 -10.87 -6.63
C SER A 88 -18.62 -10.08 -5.96
N SER A 89 -18.01 -10.59 -4.89
CA SER A 89 -16.94 -9.89 -4.18
C SER A 89 -15.60 -10.03 -4.90
N SER A 90 -14.71 -9.05 -4.70
CA SER A 90 -13.30 -9.19 -5.05
C SER A 90 -12.51 -9.44 -3.78
N VAL A 91 -11.97 -10.66 -3.63
CA VAL A 91 -11.22 -11.05 -2.43
C VAL A 91 -9.72 -10.99 -2.71
N VAL A 92 -9.00 -10.16 -1.97
CA VAL A 92 -7.55 -9.97 -2.10
C VAL A 92 -6.84 -10.17 -0.75
N SER A 93 -5.63 -10.72 -0.77
CA SER A 93 -4.77 -10.88 0.42
C SER A 93 -3.54 -9.96 0.32
N ALA A 94 -3.06 -9.47 1.46
CA ALA A 94 -1.87 -8.62 1.52
C ALA A 94 -0.62 -9.35 0.99
N ASP A 95 -0.53 -10.66 1.25
CA ASP A 95 0.59 -11.50 0.80
C ASP A 95 0.68 -11.57 -0.72
N SER A 96 -0.45 -11.54 -1.43
CA SER A 96 -0.47 -11.49 -2.90
C SER A 96 0.26 -10.25 -3.42
N PHE A 97 -0.01 -9.08 -2.83
CA PHE A 97 0.61 -7.83 -3.23
C PHE A 97 2.10 -7.77 -2.88
N LEU A 98 2.46 -8.21 -1.67
CA LEU A 98 3.86 -8.28 -1.24
C LEU A 98 4.67 -9.28 -2.08
N SER A 99 4.08 -10.43 -2.44
CA SER A 99 4.70 -11.43 -3.30
C SER A 99 4.93 -10.90 -4.72
N LEU A 100 3.97 -10.15 -5.28
CA LEU A 100 4.13 -9.48 -6.58
C LEU A 100 5.26 -8.47 -6.55
N LEU A 101 5.31 -7.60 -5.53
CA LEU A 101 6.41 -6.64 -5.36
C LEU A 101 7.76 -7.33 -5.16
N GLY A 102 7.82 -8.38 -4.35
CA GLY A 102 9.02 -9.17 -4.14
C GLY A 102 9.49 -9.88 -5.40
N THR A 103 8.56 -10.33 -6.25
CA THR A 103 8.86 -10.94 -7.54
C THR A 103 9.38 -9.91 -8.54
N LEU A 104 8.72 -8.75 -8.63
CA LEU A 104 9.17 -7.63 -9.45
C LEU A 104 10.58 -7.16 -9.06
N SER A 105 10.84 -7.00 -7.75
CA SER A 105 12.15 -6.60 -7.24
C SER A 105 13.25 -7.60 -7.61
N ARG A 106 12.97 -8.90 -7.51
CA ARG A 106 13.90 -9.96 -7.92
C ARG A 106 14.20 -9.91 -9.42
N LEU A 107 13.17 -9.72 -10.26
CA LEU A 107 13.33 -9.60 -11.70
C LEU A 107 14.18 -8.38 -12.07
N THR A 108 13.89 -7.21 -11.49
CA THR A 108 14.67 -5.99 -11.71
C THR A 108 16.12 -6.18 -11.28
N GLY A 109 16.36 -6.83 -10.13
CA GLY A 109 17.71 -7.13 -9.65
C GLY A 109 18.48 -8.08 -10.57
N GLN A 110 17.82 -9.10 -11.15
CA GLN A 110 18.45 -9.99 -12.13
C GLN A 110 18.77 -9.27 -13.43
N PHE A 111 17.85 -8.44 -13.92
CA PHE A 111 18.07 -7.66 -15.14
C PHE A 111 19.26 -6.72 -14.99
N LEU A 112 19.35 -5.98 -13.87
CA LEU A 112 20.47 -5.10 -13.58
C LEU A 112 21.81 -5.85 -13.62
N LYS A 113 21.89 -7.04 -13.01
CA LYS A 113 23.10 -7.87 -13.03
C LYS A 113 23.53 -8.23 -14.46
N VAL A 114 22.58 -8.66 -15.29
CA VAL A 114 22.85 -9.02 -16.69
C VAL A 114 23.30 -7.80 -17.48
N THR A 115 22.60 -6.68 -17.36
CA THR A 115 22.95 -5.42 -18.03
C THR A 115 24.34 -4.94 -17.63
N THR A 116 24.67 -4.94 -16.33
CA THR A 116 26.00 -4.55 -15.84
C THR A 116 27.10 -5.49 -16.36
N PHE A 117 26.84 -6.79 -16.41
CA PHE A 117 27.79 -7.76 -16.97
C PHE A 117 28.06 -7.50 -18.45
N ILE A 118 27.01 -7.34 -19.25
CA ILE A 118 27.13 -7.03 -20.69
C ILE A 118 27.86 -5.70 -20.90
N ALA A 119 27.48 -4.65 -20.15
CA ALA A 119 28.14 -3.35 -20.22
C ALA A 119 29.63 -3.45 -19.86
N GLY A 120 29.99 -4.25 -18.86
CA GLY A 120 31.38 -4.51 -18.49
C GLY A 120 32.17 -5.21 -19.60
N LEU A 121 31.58 -6.21 -20.26
CA LEU A 121 32.20 -6.88 -21.41
C LEU A 121 32.43 -5.92 -22.59
N LEU A 122 31.43 -5.09 -22.90
CA LEU A 122 31.53 -4.10 -23.97
C LEU A 122 32.59 -3.04 -23.66
N ALA A 123 32.65 -2.56 -22.41
CA ALA A 123 33.67 -1.63 -21.97
C ALA A 123 35.08 -2.21 -22.10
N LEU A 124 35.26 -3.49 -21.76
CA LEU A 124 36.53 -4.19 -21.91
C LEU A 124 36.93 -4.33 -23.39
N LEU A 125 35.99 -4.69 -24.26
CA LEU A 125 36.24 -4.77 -25.70
C LEU A 125 36.64 -3.42 -26.29
N LEU A 126 35.94 -2.34 -25.92
CA LEU A 126 36.29 -0.98 -26.34
C LEU A 126 37.69 -0.58 -25.87
N LEU A 127 38.07 -0.95 -24.65
CA LEU A 127 39.42 -0.69 -24.12
C LEU A 127 40.50 -1.42 -24.93
N VAL A 128 40.26 -2.69 -25.32
CA VAL A 128 41.19 -3.44 -26.18
C VAL A 128 41.32 -2.80 -27.56
N VAL A 129 40.21 -2.39 -28.18
CA VAL A 129 40.22 -1.70 -29.49
C VAL A 129 41.00 -0.39 -29.41
N PHE A 130 40.75 0.42 -28.37
CA PHE A 130 41.44 1.68 -28.15
C PHE A 130 42.95 1.50 -27.98
N LEU A 131 43.37 0.54 -27.17
CA LEU A 131 44.79 0.24 -26.96
C LEU A 131 45.49 -0.24 -28.24
N ARG A 132 44.82 -1.08 -29.05
CA ARG A 132 45.38 -1.52 -30.34
C ARG A 132 45.53 -0.36 -31.32
N GLY A 133 44.55 0.55 -31.39
CA GLY A 133 44.65 1.77 -32.21
C GLY A 133 45.82 2.65 -31.80
N ALA A 134 45.95 2.93 -30.49
CA ALA A 134 47.03 3.78 -29.95
C ALA A 134 48.44 3.18 -30.14
N VAL A 135 48.58 1.86 -30.20
CA VAL A 135 49.86 1.20 -30.50
C VAL A 135 50.14 1.14 -31.99
N GLY A 136 49.12 1.07 -32.86
CA GLY A 136 49.28 1.05 -34.31
C GLY A 136 49.64 2.40 -34.94
N GLU A 137 49.41 3.52 -34.24
CA GLU A 137 49.79 4.88 -34.66
C GLU A 137 51.23 5.27 -34.28
N ARG A 138 52.01 4.35 -33.69
CA ARG A 138 53.42 4.56 -33.31
C ARG A 138 54.41 3.98 -34.31
#